data_AF-A0A7Y4T9M0-F1
#
_entry.id   AF-A0A7Y4T9M0-F1
#
_cell.length_a   1.000
_cell.length_b   1.000
_cell.length_c   1.000
_cell.angle_alpha   90.00
_cell.angle_beta   90.00
_cell.angle_gamma   90.00
#
_symmetry.space_group_name_H-M   'P 1'
#
loop_
_entity.id
_entity.type
_entity.pdbx_description
1 polymer ?
#
loop_
_entity_poly.entity_id
_entity_poly.type
_entity_poly.pdbx_seq_one_letter_code
_entity_poly.pdbx_strand_id
1 'polypeptide(L)'
;MSKAHKRNQAVEIEHEEDTPSNSNVFSMAQVPLASFAAHRWKALAGVAVVTIGVVLGTGLVDFGKLMPTIAQNAPDRSGVADATTTDQPAEQAAVAHTPRVASKPALKTCFTPGENCMSLIVAQIDRAQSEILVQAYSFQAKPLVKALGRAHKRGVKVRVILDRGDERQYDRAGSRLIAERILPHVDTGVASAHNKVMIIDRDAVITGSFNFTEAAQKKNAENVLLIKGYPDVAAAYAKNWELRLASSRPYYGTMAPVM
;
A
#
# COMPACT_ATOMS: atom_id res chain seq x y z
N MET A 1 4.46 -82.72 8.23
CA MET A 1 5.48 -82.48 7.18
C MET A 1 6.21 -81.18 7.51
N SER A 2 7.54 -81.25 7.56
CA SER A 2 8.63 -80.26 7.82
C SER A 2 8.27 -78.77 7.97
N LYS A 3 8.53 -77.97 9.04
CA LYS A 3 9.71 -77.63 9.90
C LYS A 3 10.89 -76.90 9.22
N ALA A 4 11.17 -75.67 9.72
CA ALA A 4 12.48 -75.04 10.11
C ALA A 4 12.33 -73.51 10.03
N HIS A 5 12.49 -72.61 11.02
CA HIS A 5 13.25 -72.42 12.27
C HIS A 5 14.65 -71.79 12.13
N LYS A 6 14.75 -70.49 12.49
CA LYS A 6 15.88 -69.68 13.08
C LYS A 6 17.24 -69.68 12.31
N ARG A 7 18.16 -68.71 12.40
CA ARG A 7 18.64 -67.87 13.53
C ARG A 7 19.64 -66.81 13.00
N ASN A 8 19.83 -65.72 13.77
CA ASN A 8 20.91 -64.73 13.69
C ASN A 8 22.33 -65.32 13.60
N GLN A 9 23.26 -64.55 13.01
CA GLN A 9 24.60 -64.35 13.58
C GLN A 9 25.25 -63.05 13.09
N ALA A 10 25.78 -62.30 14.05
CA ALA A 10 26.75 -61.21 13.87
C ALA A 10 28.17 -61.80 13.78
N VAL A 11 29.07 -61.10 13.10
CA VAL A 11 30.52 -61.30 13.18
C VAL A 11 31.15 -59.92 13.36
N GLU A 12 31.92 -59.79 14.44
CA GLU A 12 32.84 -58.71 14.79
C GLU A 12 34.27 -59.31 14.77
N ILE A 13 35.31 -58.45 14.84
CA ILE A 13 36.79 -58.66 14.91
C ILE A 13 37.49 -58.24 13.60
N GLU A 14 38.53 -57.37 13.53
CA GLU A 14 39.28 -56.53 14.48
C GLU A 14 40.09 -55.45 13.71
N HIS A 15 40.63 -54.51 14.50
CA HIS A 15 41.50 -53.36 14.21
C HIS A 15 42.71 -53.54 13.28
N GLU A 16 43.06 -52.47 12.56
CA GLU A 16 44.45 -51.95 12.53
C GLU A 16 44.45 -50.43 12.22
N GLU A 17 45.28 -49.69 12.95
CA GLU A 17 45.38 -48.22 12.98
C GLU A 17 46.22 -47.66 11.81
N ASP A 18 45.90 -46.44 11.37
CA ASP A 18 46.94 -45.45 11.05
C ASP A 18 46.35 -44.02 10.96
N THR A 19 46.90 -43.10 11.73
CA THR A 19 46.70 -41.64 11.56
C THR A 19 48.06 -41.00 11.30
N PRO A 20 48.10 -39.87 10.56
CA PRO A 20 48.58 -38.68 11.26
C PRO A 20 47.92 -37.34 10.83
N SER A 21 47.67 -36.51 11.87
CA SER A 21 48.16 -35.12 12.01
C SER A 21 47.68 -33.96 11.09
N ASN A 22 46.99 -33.03 11.76
CA ASN A 22 47.16 -31.55 11.76
C ASN A 22 46.56 -30.62 10.67
N SER A 23 45.56 -29.86 11.13
CA SER A 23 45.43 -28.39 11.14
C SER A 23 45.86 -27.58 9.91
N ASN A 24 44.93 -26.82 9.30
CA ASN A 24 44.95 -25.34 9.34
C ASN A 24 43.82 -24.67 8.53
N VAL A 25 43.12 -23.76 9.22
CA VAL A 25 42.76 -22.37 8.85
C VAL A 25 42.39 -22.06 7.39
N PHE A 26 41.13 -21.65 7.18
CA PHE A 26 40.67 -20.97 5.96
C PHE A 26 41.33 -19.59 5.83
N SER A 27 42.12 -19.43 4.77
CA SER A 27 42.68 -18.15 4.31
C SER A 27 41.75 -17.49 3.29
N MET A 28 41.49 -16.19 3.45
CA MET A 28 40.80 -15.35 2.47
C MET A 28 41.67 -15.19 1.22
N ALA A 29 41.13 -15.55 0.06
CA ALA A 29 41.68 -15.16 -1.24
C ALA A 29 40.71 -14.20 -1.94
N GLN A 30 41.21 -12.98 -2.16
CA GLN A 30 40.60 -11.97 -3.03
C GLN A 30 40.55 -12.48 -4.47
N VAL A 31 39.40 -12.33 -5.14
CA VAL A 31 39.27 -12.59 -6.59
C VAL A 31 39.20 -11.23 -7.32
N PRO A 32 40.04 -11.00 -8.34
CA PRO A 32 40.18 -9.71 -9.00
C PRO A 32 39.04 -9.40 -9.98
N LEU A 33 38.73 -8.10 -10.11
CA LEU A 33 37.88 -7.56 -11.19
C LEU A 33 38.64 -7.58 -12.52
N ALA A 34 38.23 -8.41 -13.48
CA ALA A 34 38.21 -8.08 -14.91
C ALA A 34 37.59 -9.18 -15.77
N SER A 35 36.93 -8.72 -16.85
CA SER A 35 36.56 -9.45 -18.08
C SER A 35 35.17 -10.11 -18.12
N PHE A 36 34.17 -9.31 -18.51
CA PHE A 36 33.00 -9.84 -19.23
C PHE A 36 33.11 -9.45 -20.71
N ALA A 37 33.19 -10.47 -21.55
CA ALA A 37 33.12 -10.36 -23.00
C ALA A 37 31.74 -9.89 -23.45
N ALA A 38 31.72 -8.88 -24.31
CA ALA A 38 30.54 -8.30 -24.90
C ALA A 38 29.78 -9.32 -25.77
N HIS A 39 28.54 -9.66 -25.39
CA HIS A 39 27.57 -10.25 -26.30
C HIS A 39 26.79 -9.13 -27.00
N ARG A 40 26.96 -9.05 -28.32
CA ARG A 40 26.28 -8.09 -29.20
C ARG A 40 24.81 -8.48 -29.35
N TRP A 41 23.90 -7.69 -28.79
CA TRP A 41 22.48 -7.72 -29.15
C TRP A 41 22.10 -6.43 -29.88
N LYS A 42 21.44 -6.58 -31.03
CA LYS A 42 20.99 -5.47 -31.87
C LYS A 42 19.89 -4.68 -31.14
N ALA A 43 20.01 -3.36 -31.23
CA ALA A 43 19.17 -2.38 -30.56
C ALA A 43 17.69 -2.44 -30.98
N LEU A 44 16.80 -2.39 -30.00
CA LEU A 44 15.47 -1.77 -30.09
C LEU A 44 15.25 -0.96 -28.80
N ALA A 45 14.65 0.22 -28.96
CA ALA A 45 14.87 1.41 -28.15
C ALA A 45 14.33 1.38 -26.71
N GLY A 46 15.07 2.05 -25.81
CA GLY A 46 14.49 2.87 -24.74
C GLY A 46 14.31 2.24 -23.36
N VAL A 47 15.40 1.90 -22.66
CA VAL A 47 15.40 1.82 -21.19
C VAL A 47 16.62 2.57 -20.66
N ALA A 48 16.38 3.74 -20.04
CA ALA A 48 17.39 4.46 -19.29
C ALA A 48 17.50 3.81 -17.89
N VAL A 49 18.59 3.09 -17.65
CA VAL A 49 18.97 2.67 -16.30
C VAL A 49 19.67 3.87 -15.64
N VAL A 50 19.00 4.50 -14.68
CA VAL A 50 19.61 5.54 -13.85
C VAL A 50 20.17 4.88 -12.60
N THR A 51 21.49 4.78 -12.52
CA THR A 51 22.20 4.39 -11.30
C THR A 51 22.29 5.64 -10.40
N ILE A 52 21.50 5.71 -9.33
CA ILE A 52 21.67 6.74 -8.31
C ILE A 52 22.66 6.22 -7.27
N GLY A 53 23.88 6.76 -7.31
CA GLY A 53 24.82 6.64 -6.20
C GLY A 53 24.32 7.44 -5.00
N VAL A 54 24.10 6.77 -3.87
CA VAL A 54 23.81 7.45 -2.60
C VAL A 54 25.14 7.84 -1.97
N VAL A 55 25.46 9.14 -1.98
CA VAL A 55 26.49 9.71 -1.11
C VAL A 55 25.83 9.95 0.25
N LEU A 56 26.25 9.19 1.27
CA LEU A 56 25.83 9.40 2.65
C LEU A 56 26.54 10.64 3.21
N GLY A 57 25.92 11.80 3.03
CA GLY A 57 26.24 13.01 3.78
C GLY A 57 25.52 12.98 5.13
N THR A 58 26.26 12.76 6.20
CA THR A 58 25.76 12.91 7.58
C THR A 58 25.41 14.37 7.85
N GLY A 59 24.13 14.71 7.80
CA GLY A 59 23.63 16.03 8.16
C GLY A 59 22.16 15.98 8.54
N LEU A 60 21.86 16.22 9.81
CA LEU A 60 20.51 16.43 10.33
C LEU A 60 19.84 17.59 9.57
N VAL A 61 18.66 17.34 8.99
CA VAL A 61 17.86 18.38 8.33
C VAL A 61 16.95 19.04 9.36
N ASP A 62 17.18 20.33 9.61
CA ASP A 62 16.35 21.21 10.42
C ASP A 62 15.17 21.75 9.58
N PHE A 63 13.95 21.30 9.91
CA PHE A 63 12.72 21.62 9.17
C PHE A 63 12.18 23.04 9.44
N GLY A 64 12.84 23.86 10.26
CA GLY A 64 12.40 25.21 10.61
C GLY A 64 12.67 26.32 9.57
N LYS A 65 13.26 26.02 8.40
CA LYS A 65 13.75 27.05 7.46
C LYS A 65 13.19 26.99 6.02
N LEU A 66 12.08 26.29 5.79
CA LEU A 66 11.39 26.28 4.49
C LEU A 66 10.09 27.09 4.55
N MET A 67 10.20 28.43 4.51
CA MET A 67 9.23 29.39 3.92
C MET A 67 9.88 30.80 3.96
N PRO A 68 9.77 31.62 2.89
CA PRO A 68 8.64 32.55 2.88
C PRO A 68 8.09 32.97 1.49
N THR A 69 6.89 33.57 1.56
CA THR A 69 6.34 34.64 0.69
C THR A 69 5.53 34.27 -0.55
N ILE A 70 4.21 34.11 -0.39
CA ILE A 70 3.22 34.69 -1.32
C ILE A 70 2.11 35.35 -0.51
N ALA A 71 2.32 36.62 -0.17
CA ALA A 71 1.28 37.51 0.35
C ALA A 71 1.67 38.96 0.04
N GLN A 72 1.71 39.32 -1.25
CA GLN A 72 1.77 40.71 -1.71
C GLN A 72 0.94 40.80 -2.99
N ASN A 73 -0.31 41.24 -2.85
CA ASN A 73 -1.16 41.93 -3.83
C ASN A 73 -2.64 41.78 -3.45
N ALA A 74 -3.07 42.46 -2.38
CA ALA A 74 -4.48 42.73 -2.12
C ALA A 74 -4.70 44.25 -2.28
N PRO A 75 -5.67 44.70 -3.10
CA PRO A 75 -5.94 46.12 -3.26
C PRO A 75 -6.71 46.68 -2.05
N ASP A 76 -6.32 47.89 -1.68
CA ASP A 76 -6.84 48.74 -0.62
C ASP A 76 -8.34 49.05 -0.82
N ARG A 77 -9.14 48.92 0.25
CA ARG A 77 -10.51 49.42 0.32
C ARG A 77 -10.75 50.00 1.71
N SER A 78 -10.37 51.27 1.84
CA SER A 78 -10.86 52.15 2.90
C SER A 78 -12.27 52.68 2.56
N GLY A 79 -13.16 52.63 3.54
CA GLY A 79 -14.42 53.38 3.60
C GLY A 79 -15.69 52.58 3.26
N VAL A 80 -16.49 52.23 4.28
CA VAL A 80 -17.79 52.86 4.64
C VAL A 80 -18.25 52.25 5.97
N ALA A 81 -18.84 53.10 6.82
CA ALA A 81 -19.11 52.94 8.24
C ALA A 81 -20.26 51.99 8.63
N ASP A 82 -20.18 51.56 9.89
CA ASP A 82 -21.22 51.16 10.86
C ASP A 82 -22.58 50.69 10.35
N ALA A 83 -22.84 49.40 10.61
CA ALA A 83 -24.16 48.92 10.99
C ALA A 83 -23.99 47.80 12.03
N THR A 84 -24.32 48.14 13.27
CA THR A 84 -24.42 47.25 14.42
C THR A 84 -25.49 46.20 14.12
N THR A 85 -25.11 44.93 14.03
CA THR A 85 -26.07 43.82 14.06
C THR A 85 -25.42 42.63 14.76
N THR A 86 -25.77 42.53 16.05
CA THR A 86 -25.89 41.32 16.87
C THR A 86 -25.07 40.09 16.48
N ASP A 87 -24.05 39.85 17.32
CA ASP A 87 -23.38 38.56 17.55
C ASP A 87 -24.39 37.42 17.70
N GLN A 88 -24.39 36.49 16.74
CA GLN A 88 -24.74 35.10 16.98
C GLN A 88 -23.63 34.24 16.37
N PRO A 89 -22.84 33.51 17.16
CA PRO A 89 -21.89 32.56 16.61
C PRO A 89 -22.65 31.47 15.86
N ALA A 90 -22.36 31.33 14.57
CA ALA A 90 -22.80 30.19 13.79
C ALA A 90 -22.23 28.91 14.44
N GLU A 91 -23.10 28.16 15.10
CA GLU A 91 -22.80 26.82 15.61
C GLU A 91 -22.58 25.88 14.42
N GLN A 92 -21.37 25.90 13.88
CA GLN A 92 -20.86 24.82 13.07
C GLN A 92 -20.75 23.61 13.99
N ALA A 93 -21.76 22.74 13.91
CA ALA A 93 -21.79 21.44 14.56
C ALA A 93 -20.52 20.67 14.18
N ALA A 94 -19.50 20.79 15.03
CA ALA A 94 -18.33 19.93 15.01
C ALA A 94 -18.85 18.52 15.26
N VAL A 95 -18.84 17.68 14.23
CA VAL A 95 -19.13 16.27 14.38
C VAL A 95 -18.07 15.71 15.33
N ALA A 96 -18.47 15.50 16.59
CA ALA A 96 -17.62 14.95 17.63
C ALA A 96 -17.08 13.60 17.17
N HIS A 97 -15.83 13.59 16.71
CA HIS A 97 -15.07 12.37 16.57
C HIS A 97 -14.57 12.06 17.97
N THR A 98 -15.24 11.15 18.68
CA THR A 98 -14.72 10.59 19.92
C THR A 98 -13.26 10.17 19.65
N PRO A 99 -12.26 10.71 20.36
CA PRO A 99 -10.86 10.36 20.13
C PRO A 99 -10.71 8.87 20.36
N ARG A 100 -10.50 8.11 19.29
CA ARG A 100 -10.29 6.67 19.40
C ARG A 100 -8.88 6.46 19.94
N VAL A 101 -8.78 5.64 21.00
CA VAL A 101 -7.48 5.17 21.49
C VAL A 101 -6.78 4.45 20.35
N ALA A 102 -5.63 4.99 19.93
CA ALA A 102 -4.79 4.38 18.91
C ALA A 102 -4.48 2.94 19.34
N SER A 103 -4.55 2.03 18.38
CA SER A 103 -4.24 0.64 18.65
C SER A 103 -2.76 0.45 19.00
N LYS A 104 -2.41 -0.69 19.60
CA LYS A 104 -1.01 -1.01 19.86
C LYS A 104 -0.23 -1.05 18.53
N PRO A 105 0.95 -0.40 18.46
CA PRO A 105 1.82 -0.44 17.29
C PRO A 105 2.09 -1.87 16.82
N ALA A 106 1.84 -2.13 15.54
CA ALA A 106 2.06 -3.42 14.90
C ALA A 106 2.32 -3.25 13.40
N LEU A 107 3.29 -4.02 12.91
CA LEU A 107 3.58 -4.16 11.47
C LEU A 107 3.36 -5.62 11.09
N LYS A 108 2.69 -5.86 9.96
CA LYS A 108 2.54 -7.19 9.39
C LYS A 108 2.73 -7.15 7.89
N THR A 109 3.55 -8.06 7.38
CA THR A 109 3.74 -8.29 5.94
C THR A 109 2.90 -9.46 5.45
N CYS A 110 2.67 -9.50 4.14
CA CYS A 110 2.13 -10.65 3.43
C CYS A 110 2.62 -10.60 1.98
N PHE A 111 3.00 -11.75 1.44
CA PHE A 111 3.58 -11.88 0.11
C PHE A 111 2.83 -12.89 -0.75
N THR A 112 2.52 -12.53 -1.99
CA THR A 112 1.94 -13.44 -2.98
C THR A 112 3.02 -13.93 -3.93
N PRO A 113 2.81 -15.05 -4.63
CA PRO A 113 1.63 -15.94 -4.58
C PRO A 113 1.57 -16.89 -3.37
N GLY A 114 2.57 -16.89 -2.48
CA GLY A 114 2.68 -17.86 -1.39
C GLY A 114 1.68 -17.71 -0.24
N GLU A 115 1.20 -16.49 0.03
CA GLU A 115 0.29 -16.20 1.14
C GLU A 115 -1.06 -15.63 0.68
N ASN A 116 -2.05 -15.66 1.56
CA ASN A 116 -3.41 -15.18 1.28
C ASN A 116 -3.60 -13.72 1.74
N CYS A 117 -2.98 -12.79 1.01
CA CYS A 117 -3.02 -11.36 1.33
C CYS A 117 -4.40 -10.74 1.13
N MET A 118 -5.20 -11.25 0.19
CA MET A 118 -6.59 -10.87 0.00
C MET A 118 -7.40 -11.07 1.29
N SER A 119 -7.23 -12.20 1.96
CA SER A 119 -7.94 -12.48 3.22
C SER A 119 -7.45 -11.59 4.36
N LEU A 120 -6.16 -11.25 4.39
CA LEU A 120 -5.61 -10.28 5.34
C LEU A 120 -6.31 -8.92 5.18
N ILE A 121 -6.43 -8.42 3.94
CA ILE A 121 -7.06 -7.13 3.64
C ILE A 121 -8.56 -7.17 3.99
N VAL A 122 -9.28 -8.20 3.57
CA VAL A 122 -10.71 -8.39 3.89
C VAL A 122 -10.94 -8.38 5.40
N ALA A 123 -10.09 -9.06 6.17
CA ALA A 123 -10.20 -9.11 7.62
C ALA A 123 -9.98 -7.74 8.30
N GLN A 124 -9.25 -6.81 7.68
CA GLN A 124 -9.15 -5.44 8.20
C GLN A 124 -10.40 -4.62 7.85
N ILE A 125 -10.91 -4.74 6.62
CA ILE A 125 -12.16 -4.09 6.20
C ILE A 125 -13.34 -4.51 7.09
N ASP A 126 -13.43 -5.80 7.42
CA ASP A 126 -14.52 -6.33 8.25
C ASP A 126 -14.42 -5.85 9.71
N ARG A 127 -13.25 -5.42 10.18
CA ARG A 127 -13.05 -4.84 11.52
C ARG A 127 -13.23 -3.33 11.58
N ALA A 128 -13.30 -2.64 10.43
CA ALA A 128 -13.47 -1.19 10.37
C ALA A 128 -14.76 -0.75 11.08
N GLN A 129 -14.67 0.37 11.81
CA GLN A 129 -15.74 0.88 12.66
C GLN A 129 -16.26 2.26 12.24
N SER A 130 -15.41 3.13 11.67
CA SER A 130 -15.75 4.52 11.39
C SER A 130 -15.54 4.92 9.94
N GLU A 131 -14.37 4.66 9.36
CA GLU A 131 -14.09 5.00 7.97
C GLU A 131 -13.10 4.07 7.27
N ILE A 132 -13.26 3.98 5.95
CA ILE A 132 -12.30 3.35 5.05
C ILE A 132 -12.04 4.29 3.88
N LEU A 133 -10.79 4.69 3.71
CA LEU A 133 -10.32 5.50 2.58
C LEU A 133 -9.50 4.60 1.66
N VAL A 134 -9.95 4.45 0.43
CA VAL A 134 -9.30 3.59 -0.57
C VAL A 134 -8.74 4.47 -1.68
N GLN A 135 -7.48 4.26 -2.05
CA GLN A 135 -6.91 4.75 -3.29
C GLN A 135 -6.35 3.55 -4.07
N ALA A 136 -6.84 3.33 -5.27
CA ALA A 136 -6.57 2.11 -6.02
C ALA A 136 -6.19 2.41 -7.47
N TYR A 137 -4.98 1.98 -7.84
CA TYR A 137 -4.56 1.97 -9.24
C TYR A 137 -5.42 1.02 -10.08
N SER A 138 -5.45 -0.27 -9.73
CA SER A 138 -6.37 -1.24 -10.33
C SER A 138 -7.25 -1.87 -9.26
N PHE A 139 -8.57 -1.82 -9.46
CA PHE A 139 -9.56 -2.31 -8.50
C PHE A 139 -10.55 -3.24 -9.19
N GLN A 140 -10.50 -4.55 -8.93
CA GLN A 140 -11.35 -5.53 -9.63
C GLN A 140 -11.77 -6.73 -8.77
N ALA A 141 -11.12 -6.93 -7.62
CA ALA A 141 -11.35 -8.09 -6.77
C ALA A 141 -12.75 -8.04 -6.15
N LYS A 142 -13.59 -9.02 -6.52
CA LYS A 142 -14.95 -9.20 -5.97
C LYS A 142 -14.95 -9.33 -4.43
N PRO A 143 -13.99 -10.03 -3.79
CA PRO A 143 -13.95 -10.12 -2.33
C PRO A 143 -13.84 -8.75 -1.65
N LEU A 144 -13.05 -7.83 -2.22
CA LEU A 144 -12.88 -6.48 -1.67
C LEU A 144 -14.12 -5.62 -1.84
N VAL A 145 -14.75 -5.63 -3.02
CA VAL A 145 -16.05 -4.96 -3.23
C VAL A 145 -17.06 -5.40 -2.18
N LYS A 146 -17.22 -6.72 -1.99
CA LYS A 146 -18.19 -7.27 -1.03
C LYS A 146 -17.84 -6.88 0.41
N ALA A 147 -16.57 -6.88 0.77
CA ALA A 147 -16.13 -6.47 2.10
C ALA A 147 -16.41 -4.99 2.36
N LEU A 148 -16.11 -4.11 1.39
CA LEU A 148 -16.44 -2.69 1.47
C LEU A 148 -17.95 -2.47 1.57
N GLY A 149 -18.75 -3.19 0.78
CA GLY A 149 -20.21 -3.15 0.87
C GLY A 149 -20.75 -3.61 2.23
N ARG A 150 -20.17 -4.65 2.84
CA ARG A 150 -20.47 -5.04 4.22
C ARG A 150 -20.13 -3.92 5.21
N ALA A 151 -18.95 -3.31 5.09
CA ALA A 151 -18.55 -2.20 5.96
C ALA A 151 -19.52 -1.01 5.84
N HIS A 152 -19.86 -0.64 4.61
CA HIS A 152 -20.82 0.42 4.35
C HIS A 152 -22.20 0.13 4.96
N LYS A 153 -22.70 -1.10 4.84
CA LYS A 153 -23.96 -1.54 5.48
C LYS A 153 -23.92 -1.48 7.01
N ARG A 154 -22.75 -1.58 7.64
CA ARG A 154 -22.56 -1.37 9.09
C ARG A 154 -22.53 0.11 9.49
N GLY A 155 -22.59 1.04 8.54
CA GLY A 155 -22.49 2.48 8.79
C GLY A 155 -21.07 3.06 8.69
N VAL A 156 -20.09 2.26 8.27
CA VAL A 156 -18.71 2.74 8.05
C VAL A 156 -18.70 3.67 6.83
N LYS A 157 -18.05 4.83 6.95
CA LYS A 157 -17.87 5.78 5.85
C LYS A 157 -16.84 5.23 4.87
N VAL A 158 -17.28 4.70 3.73
CA VAL A 158 -16.39 4.16 2.71
C VAL A 158 -16.23 5.16 1.57
N ARG A 159 -14.99 5.57 1.29
CA ARG A 159 -14.64 6.49 0.20
C ARG A 159 -13.56 5.89 -0.67
N VAL A 160 -13.76 5.91 -1.99
CA VAL A 160 -12.88 5.22 -2.94
C VAL A 160 -12.44 6.19 -4.04
N ILE A 161 -11.14 6.23 -4.32
CA ILE A 161 -10.52 6.92 -5.45
C ILE A 161 -9.89 5.88 -6.38
N LEU A 162 -10.17 5.97 -7.67
CA LEU A 162 -9.68 5.09 -8.72
C LEU A 162 -8.78 5.85 -9.71
N ASP A 163 -7.84 5.17 -10.34
CA ASP A 163 -6.98 5.73 -11.40
C ASP A 163 -7.67 5.84 -12.76
N ARG A 164 -7.66 7.02 -13.39
CA ARG A 164 -8.32 7.28 -14.69
C ARG A 164 -7.90 6.34 -15.81
N GLY A 165 -6.68 5.79 -15.77
CA GLY A 165 -6.18 4.88 -16.79
C GLY A 165 -6.97 3.57 -16.88
N ASP A 166 -7.70 3.23 -15.82
CA ASP A 166 -8.53 2.02 -15.76
C ASP A 166 -10.02 2.29 -16.05
N GLU A 167 -10.34 3.40 -16.74
CA GLU A 167 -11.72 3.85 -17.00
C GLU A 167 -12.61 2.79 -17.66
N ARG A 168 -12.08 2.05 -18.64
CA ARG A 168 -12.82 0.94 -19.29
C ARG A 168 -13.11 -0.23 -18.36
N GLN A 169 -12.32 -0.42 -17.30
CA GLN A 169 -12.55 -1.48 -16.31
C GLN A 169 -13.49 -1.02 -15.19
N TYR A 170 -13.77 0.28 -15.09
CA TYR A 170 -14.77 0.81 -14.15
C TYR A 170 -16.17 0.27 -14.41
N ASP A 171 -16.51 -0.09 -15.64
CA ASP A 171 -17.77 -0.76 -15.96
C ASP A 171 -17.99 -2.03 -15.12
N ARG A 172 -16.91 -2.68 -14.68
CA ARG A 172 -16.99 -3.84 -13.79
C ARG A 172 -16.81 -3.46 -12.33
N ALA A 173 -15.88 -2.58 -12.01
CA ALA A 173 -15.50 -2.30 -10.62
C ALA A 173 -16.24 -1.12 -10.00
N GLY A 174 -16.26 0.02 -10.69
CA GLY A 174 -17.00 1.20 -10.30
C GLY A 174 -18.50 0.91 -10.22
N SER A 175 -19.06 0.21 -11.22
CA SER A 175 -20.47 -0.20 -11.22
C SER A 175 -20.82 -1.14 -10.05
N ARG A 176 -19.89 -2.03 -9.68
CA ARG A 176 -20.07 -2.91 -8.50
C ARG A 176 -20.01 -2.15 -7.18
N LEU A 177 -19.17 -1.11 -7.08
CA LEU A 177 -19.17 -0.23 -5.90
C LEU A 177 -20.48 0.55 -5.81
N ILE A 178 -20.98 1.09 -6.92
CA ILE A 178 -22.28 1.77 -7.00
C ILE A 178 -23.41 0.82 -6.57
N ALA A 179 -23.38 -0.45 -6.98
CA ALA A 179 -24.35 -1.46 -6.55
C ALA A 179 -24.31 -1.73 -5.03
N GLU A 180 -23.17 -1.50 -4.37
CA GLU A 180 -23.02 -1.53 -2.91
C GLU A 180 -23.29 -0.16 -2.25
N ARG A 181 -23.86 0.80 -2.99
CA ARG A 181 -24.16 2.19 -2.58
C ARG A 181 -22.92 3.03 -2.24
N ILE A 182 -21.77 2.69 -2.84
CA ILE A 182 -20.52 3.41 -2.68
C ILE A 182 -20.24 4.14 -4.00
N LEU A 183 -20.28 5.47 -4.00
CA LEU A 183 -19.94 6.29 -5.16
C LEU A 183 -18.42 6.51 -5.22
N PRO A 184 -17.68 5.88 -6.17
CA PRO A 184 -16.25 6.11 -6.28
C PRO A 184 -15.95 7.44 -6.97
N HIS A 185 -14.73 7.92 -6.80
CA HIS A 185 -14.16 9.05 -7.53
C HIS A 185 -13.05 8.57 -8.45
N VAL A 186 -12.82 9.32 -9.52
CA VAL A 186 -11.74 9.10 -10.49
C VAL A 186 -10.74 10.23 -10.35
N ASP A 187 -9.51 9.88 -10.07
CA ASP A 187 -8.41 10.84 -9.99
C ASP A 187 -7.99 11.27 -11.40
N THR A 188 -8.21 12.54 -11.71
CA THR A 188 -7.91 13.13 -13.01
C THR A 188 -6.68 14.04 -13.00
N GLY A 189 -6.14 14.35 -11.82
CA GLY A 189 -5.10 15.37 -11.63
C GLY A 189 -3.67 14.90 -11.89
N VAL A 190 -3.44 13.62 -12.20
CA VAL A 190 -2.11 13.07 -12.50
C VAL A 190 -2.17 12.10 -13.68
N ALA A 191 -1.01 11.80 -14.26
CA ALA A 191 -0.88 10.81 -15.33
C ALA A 191 -1.34 9.42 -14.90
N SER A 192 -0.93 8.99 -13.70
CA SER A 192 -1.32 7.71 -13.09
C SER A 192 -1.42 7.85 -11.56
N ALA A 193 -2.59 7.59 -11.01
CA ALA A 193 -2.83 7.48 -9.57
C ALA A 193 -2.41 6.07 -9.09
N HIS A 194 -1.10 5.81 -9.10
CA HIS A 194 -0.53 4.45 -8.97
C HIS A 194 -0.53 3.86 -7.54
N ASN A 195 -1.18 4.53 -6.59
CA ASN A 195 -1.27 4.10 -5.20
C ASN A 195 -2.18 2.87 -5.04
N LYS A 196 -1.83 2.02 -4.08
CA LYS A 196 -2.61 0.84 -3.67
C LYS A 196 -2.75 0.89 -2.15
N VAL A 197 -3.56 1.83 -1.71
CA VAL A 197 -3.62 2.25 -0.30
C VAL A 197 -5.03 2.05 0.23
N MET A 198 -5.12 1.55 1.46
CA MET A 198 -6.35 1.57 2.24
C MET A 198 -6.06 2.07 3.65
N ILE A 199 -6.67 3.19 4.04
CA ILE A 199 -6.62 3.71 5.41
C ILE A 199 -7.92 3.31 6.11
N ILE A 200 -7.83 2.71 7.30
CA ILE A 200 -8.95 2.23 8.08
C ILE A 200 -8.96 2.93 9.43
N ASP A 201 -10.07 3.60 9.72
CA ASP A 201 -10.36 4.31 10.97
C ASP A 201 -9.27 5.30 11.42
N ARG A 202 -8.46 5.82 10.48
CA ARG A 202 -7.23 6.61 10.74
C ARG A 202 -6.24 5.98 11.73
N ASP A 203 -6.25 4.65 11.83
CA ASP A 203 -5.41 3.88 12.77
C ASP A 203 -4.58 2.82 12.05
N ALA A 204 -5.10 2.26 10.95
CA ALA A 204 -4.41 1.28 10.14
C ALA A 204 -4.25 1.74 8.69
N VAL A 205 -3.09 1.44 8.10
CA VAL A 205 -2.78 1.65 6.69
C VAL A 205 -2.37 0.32 6.08
N ILE A 206 -2.98 -0.03 4.96
CA ILE A 206 -2.56 -1.12 4.09
C ILE A 206 -1.95 -0.50 2.84
N THR A 207 -0.74 -0.91 2.49
CA THR A 207 -0.03 -0.45 1.29
C THR A 207 0.91 -1.54 0.75
N GLY A 208 1.54 -1.31 -0.40
CA GLY A 208 2.48 -2.24 -1.03
C GLY A 208 2.37 -2.24 -2.55
N SER A 209 2.88 -3.28 -3.19
CA SER A 209 2.77 -3.46 -4.65
C SER A 209 1.42 -4.06 -5.08
N PHE A 210 0.69 -4.66 -4.13
CA PHE A 210 -0.54 -5.42 -4.38
C PHE A 210 -1.68 -4.55 -4.97
N ASN A 211 -1.91 -4.69 -6.27
CA ASN A 211 -3.14 -4.18 -6.89
C ASN A 211 -4.38 -4.91 -6.35
N PHE A 212 -5.50 -4.23 -6.19
CA PHE A 212 -6.74 -4.80 -5.65
C PHE A 212 -7.48 -5.69 -6.67
N THR A 213 -6.80 -6.71 -7.17
CA THR A 213 -7.20 -7.60 -8.27
C THR A 213 -6.98 -9.07 -7.90
N GLU A 214 -7.61 -9.99 -8.64
CA GLU A 214 -7.40 -11.43 -8.48
C GLU A 214 -5.99 -11.87 -8.93
N ALA A 215 -5.41 -11.18 -9.91
CA ALA A 215 -4.08 -11.49 -10.44
C ALA A 215 -2.99 -11.20 -9.41
N ALA A 216 -3.10 -10.09 -8.67
CA ALA A 216 -2.20 -9.78 -7.56
C ALA A 216 -2.18 -10.91 -6.52
N GLN A 217 -3.34 -11.49 -6.19
CA GLN A 217 -3.39 -12.62 -5.27
C GLN A 217 -2.81 -13.92 -5.85
N LYS A 218 -3.16 -14.25 -7.09
CA LYS A 218 -2.99 -15.63 -7.61
C LYS A 218 -1.79 -15.82 -8.53
N LYS A 219 -1.28 -14.75 -9.12
CA LYS A 219 -0.34 -14.84 -10.25
C LYS A 219 0.94 -14.04 -10.00
N ASN A 220 0.82 -12.86 -9.40
CA ASN A 220 1.93 -11.94 -9.27
C ASN A 220 2.71 -12.18 -7.97
N ALA A 221 4.02 -11.89 -8.03
CA ALA A 221 4.80 -11.65 -6.84
C ALA A 221 4.47 -10.24 -6.33
N GLU A 222 3.81 -10.13 -5.18
CA GLU A 222 3.40 -8.85 -4.59
C GLU A 222 3.72 -8.83 -3.11
N ASN A 223 3.85 -7.63 -2.55
CA ASN A 223 3.88 -7.42 -1.11
C ASN A 223 2.67 -6.60 -0.64
N VAL A 224 2.21 -6.90 0.56
CA VAL A 224 1.27 -6.12 1.36
C VAL A 224 1.90 -5.84 2.71
N LEU A 225 1.84 -4.58 3.13
CA LEU A 225 2.23 -4.13 4.46
C LEU A 225 1.01 -3.55 5.16
N LEU A 226 0.66 -4.13 6.31
CA LEU A 226 -0.29 -3.58 7.26
C LEU A 226 0.48 -2.86 8.36
N ILE A 227 0.24 -1.56 8.47
CA ILE A 227 0.79 -0.66 9.48
C ILE A 227 -0.35 -0.27 10.41
N LYS A 228 -0.23 -0.48 11.71
CA LYS A 228 -1.31 -0.22 12.67
C LYS A 228 -0.77 0.38 13.96
N GLY A 229 -1.49 1.31 14.57
CA GLY A 229 -1.08 1.96 15.82
C GLY A 229 -0.02 3.05 15.64
N TYR A 230 0.13 3.57 14.41
CA TYR A 230 1.02 4.68 14.06
C TYR A 230 0.17 5.85 13.55
N PRO A 231 -0.37 6.69 14.44
CA PRO A 231 -1.35 7.72 14.07
C PRO A 231 -0.77 8.80 13.15
N ASP A 232 0.52 9.10 13.28
CA ASP A 232 1.27 10.00 12.41
C ASP A 232 1.34 9.47 10.96
N VAL A 233 1.62 8.18 10.80
CA VAL A 233 1.63 7.52 9.49
C VAL A 233 0.21 7.52 8.90
N ALA A 234 -0.80 7.10 9.67
CA ALA A 234 -2.18 7.08 9.20
C ALA A 234 -2.67 8.49 8.80
N ALA A 235 -2.31 9.52 9.58
CA ALA A 235 -2.63 10.92 9.27
C ALA A 235 -1.94 11.40 7.98
N ALA A 236 -0.67 11.05 7.76
CA ALA A 236 0.04 11.42 6.54
C ALA A 236 -0.60 10.79 5.29
N TYR A 237 -0.94 9.50 5.34
CA TYR A 237 -1.64 8.82 4.25
C TYR A 237 -3.05 9.39 4.02
N ALA A 238 -3.79 9.69 5.09
CA ALA A 238 -5.11 10.31 4.99
C ALA A 238 -5.03 11.71 4.37
N LYS A 239 -4.06 12.53 4.77
CA LYS A 239 -3.82 13.86 4.17
C LYS A 239 -3.52 13.76 2.69
N ASN A 240 -2.64 12.83 2.28
CA ASN A 240 -2.39 12.61 0.85
C ASN A 240 -3.66 12.16 0.11
N TRP A 241 -4.45 11.25 0.70
CA TRP A 241 -5.72 10.80 0.12
C TRP A 241 -6.70 11.97 -0.09
N GLU A 242 -6.81 12.89 0.87
CA GLU A 242 -7.64 14.10 0.76
C GLU A 242 -7.17 15.03 -0.38
N LEU A 243 -5.86 15.22 -0.53
CA LEU A 243 -5.30 15.98 -1.66
C LEU A 243 -5.63 15.35 -3.01
N ARG A 244 -5.59 14.02 -3.11
CA ARG A 244 -5.99 13.32 -4.34
C ARG A 244 -7.48 13.43 -4.60
N LEU A 245 -8.32 13.35 -3.55
CA LEU A 245 -9.76 13.54 -3.68
C LEU A 245 -10.10 14.91 -4.26
N ALA A 246 -9.43 15.97 -3.81
CA ALA A 246 -9.63 17.33 -4.32
C ALA A 246 -9.31 17.47 -5.83
N SER A 247 -8.49 16.56 -6.38
CA SER A 247 -8.16 16.50 -7.82
C SER A 247 -8.97 15.43 -8.57
N SER A 248 -10.01 14.89 -7.95
CA SER A 248 -10.84 13.82 -8.47
C SER A 248 -12.25 14.28 -8.80
N ARG A 249 -12.93 13.56 -9.69
CA ARG A 249 -14.36 13.74 -10.00
C ARG A 249 -15.17 12.50 -9.60
N PRO A 250 -16.45 12.61 -9.27
CA PRO A 250 -17.29 11.42 -9.09
C PRO A 250 -17.34 10.54 -10.35
N TYR A 251 -17.41 9.23 -10.16
CA TYR A 251 -17.64 8.26 -11.22
C TYR A 251 -19.13 7.99 -11.38
N TYR A 252 -19.70 8.35 -12.54
CA TYR A 252 -21.12 8.15 -12.83
C TYR A 252 -21.41 6.96 -13.76
N GLY A 253 -20.42 6.13 -14.09
CA GLY A 253 -20.56 5.10 -15.12
C GLY A 253 -20.18 5.58 -16.52
N THR A 254 -20.35 4.70 -17.50
CA THR A 254 -20.29 5.00 -18.94
C THR A 254 -21.54 5.70 -19.46
N MET A 255 -22.50 6.06 -18.59
CA MET A 255 -23.51 7.08 -18.91
C MET A 255 -22.86 8.47 -18.90
N ALA A 256 -21.95 8.71 -19.84
CA ALA A 256 -21.77 10.06 -20.34
C ALA A 256 -23.12 10.52 -20.93
N PRO A 257 -23.50 11.80 -20.81
CA PRO A 257 -24.65 12.32 -21.50
C PRO A 257 -24.48 11.99 -22.99
N VAL A 258 -25.50 11.42 -23.61
CA VAL A 258 -25.64 11.56 -25.06
C VAL A 258 -25.80 13.06 -25.27
N MET A 259 -24.72 13.71 -25.71
CA MET A 259 -24.73 15.11 -26.10
C MET A 259 -25.49 15.27 -27.41
#